data_AF-A0A9D1N5U9-F1
#
_entry.id   AF-A0A9D1N5U9-F1
#
_cell.length_a   1.000
_cell.length_b   1.000
_cell.length_c   1.000
_cell.angle_alpha   90.00
_cell.angle_beta   90.00
_cell.angle_gamma   90.00
#
_symmetry.space_group_name_H-M   'P 1'
#
loop_
_entity.id
_entity.type
_entity.pdbx_description
1 polymer ?
#
loop_
_entity_poly.entity_id
_entity_poly.type
_entity_poly.pdbx_seq_one_letter_code
_entity_poly.pdbx_strand_id
1 'polypeptide(L)'
;DMEVVYVLEGSVILRNGYYTYNLKQGDIFILNDREMHSFQRTDEDNLVMMFQMDLTYFSRYYDSLKNNFFVTDVEDDSDESLEVLRNLLAKIMMEIIQKGYGYEHKVIESTHNLIACLLSDFQYFVMENGRFKNEMKNKGNKILAGRLNRITDYMYDNYTRKLTLSEIADREHLSIYYLSHIIKEATGLSFQDLLSYIRVEESERLLLGTNKKIGAIAEETGFSAVRYYIKHFEHWFGMHPLEYRKKYIGKIISRDIEAKYKLATPAQIESAIRKQVKGIYADYADKFKAKPVIIDIDIYDDYAEVESEPPVMSEIMERDVNKVLAEPYRKMMEMQENIISSGENYIVSTKCKYPGALDSLSILMYNFDENTGRNLRKILNRDDLLRIVRNYENEMEFLVRCTGLSGTFRIIRYRLGKESFLAKIVHEADSGARESVRENLINKLTSEGNISTGSYISSDALSVRTIFEGIGAELILIDKV
;
A
#
# COMPACT_ATOMS: atom_id res chain seq x y z
N ASP A 1 -11.44 -2.59 -16.54
CA ASP A 1 -10.49 -2.49 -15.41
C ASP A 1 -9.09 -2.40 -15.97
N MET A 2 -8.22 -1.64 -15.32
CA MET A 2 -6.81 -1.60 -15.68
C MET A 2 -6.07 -2.64 -14.85
N GLU A 3 -5.09 -3.29 -15.45
CA GLU A 3 -4.23 -4.26 -14.77
C GLU A 3 -2.76 -3.84 -14.91
N VAL A 4 -2.02 -3.91 -13.81
CA VAL A 4 -0.58 -3.70 -13.79
C VAL A 4 0.09 -5.03 -13.45
N VAL A 5 0.88 -5.53 -14.40
CA VAL A 5 1.64 -6.76 -14.30
C VAL A 5 3.06 -6.41 -13.86
N TYR A 6 3.53 -7.03 -12.78
CA TYR A 6 4.89 -6.83 -12.31
C TYR A 6 5.57 -8.18 -12.03
N VAL A 7 6.63 -8.48 -12.77
CA VAL A 7 7.37 -9.74 -12.64
C VAL A 7 8.36 -9.64 -11.47
N LEU A 8 8.01 -10.28 -10.35
CA LEU A 8 8.81 -10.25 -9.13
C LEU A 8 9.98 -11.25 -9.15
N GLU A 9 9.80 -12.42 -9.77
CA GLU A 9 10.83 -13.44 -9.97
C GLU A 9 10.61 -14.16 -11.32
N GLY A 10 11.70 -14.55 -11.98
CA GLY A 10 11.67 -15.32 -13.23
C GLY A 10 11.23 -14.51 -14.46
N SER A 11 10.47 -15.13 -15.36
CA SER A 11 9.94 -14.51 -16.57
C SER A 11 8.57 -15.03 -16.98
N VAL A 12 7.86 -14.26 -17.80
CA VAL A 12 6.58 -14.65 -18.40
C VAL A 12 6.47 -14.10 -19.82
N ILE A 13 5.89 -14.89 -20.73
CA ILE A 13 5.53 -14.42 -22.05
C ILE A 13 4.13 -13.81 -21.98
N LEU A 14 4.05 -12.50 -22.14
CA LEU A 14 2.79 -11.77 -22.24
C LEU A 14 2.47 -11.52 -23.70
N ARG A 15 1.25 -11.88 -24.12
CA ARG A 15 0.71 -11.50 -25.41
C ARG A 15 -0.41 -10.49 -25.20
N ASN A 16 -0.31 -9.33 -25.83
CA ASN A 16 -1.30 -8.25 -25.79
C ASN A 16 -1.65 -7.90 -27.24
N GLY A 17 -2.87 -8.25 -27.64
CA GLY A 17 -3.30 -8.26 -29.04
C GLY A 17 -2.34 -9.03 -29.95
N TYR A 18 -1.71 -8.32 -30.89
CA TYR A 18 -0.70 -8.90 -31.78
C TYR A 18 0.67 -9.10 -31.13
N TYR A 19 1.05 -8.25 -30.19
CA TYR A 19 2.41 -8.20 -29.70
C TYR A 19 2.66 -9.26 -28.65
N THR A 20 3.88 -9.81 -28.69
CA THR A 20 4.39 -10.75 -27.70
C THR A 20 5.60 -10.12 -27.02
N TYR A 21 5.53 -10.02 -25.71
CA TYR A 21 6.54 -9.48 -24.83
C TYR A 21 7.11 -10.61 -23.98
N ASN A 22 8.43 -10.65 -23.85
CA ASN A 22 9.10 -11.54 -22.89
C ASN A 22 9.46 -10.69 -21.67
N LEU A 23 8.59 -10.70 -20.67
CA LEU A 23 8.76 -9.92 -19.46
C LEU A 23 9.69 -10.69 -18.52
N LYS A 24 10.76 -10.06 -18.09
CA LYS A 24 11.77 -10.56 -17.16
C LYS A 24 11.54 -9.98 -15.77
N GLN A 25 12.22 -10.55 -14.78
CA GLN A 25 12.24 -10.05 -13.43
C GLN A 25 12.56 -8.55 -13.37
N GLY A 26 11.71 -7.79 -12.68
CA GLY A 26 11.82 -6.32 -12.57
C GLY A 26 10.93 -5.55 -13.55
N ASP A 27 10.42 -6.21 -14.59
CA ASP A 27 9.62 -5.60 -15.64
C ASP A 27 8.19 -5.33 -15.16
N ILE A 28 7.68 -4.15 -15.50
CA ILE A 28 6.29 -3.76 -15.30
C ILE A 28 5.63 -3.57 -16.66
N PHE A 29 4.45 -4.16 -16.85
CA PHE A 29 3.60 -3.97 -18.01
C PHE A 29 2.22 -3.46 -17.59
N ILE A 30 1.75 -2.40 -18.22
CA ILE A 30 0.39 -1.88 -17.99
C ILE A 30 -0.54 -2.42 -19.07
N LEU A 31 -1.61 -3.08 -18.64
CA LEU A 31 -2.72 -3.54 -19.46
C LEU A 31 -3.86 -2.53 -19.32
N ASN A 32 -4.08 -1.75 -20.38
CA ASN A 32 -5.11 -0.71 -20.39
C ASN A 32 -6.52 -1.32 -20.46
N ASP A 33 -7.54 -0.50 -20.20
CA ASP A 33 -8.92 -0.94 -20.32
C ASP A 33 -9.18 -1.48 -21.74
N ARG A 34 -9.87 -2.62 -21.84
CA ARG A 34 -10.28 -3.28 -23.09
C ARG A 34 -9.16 -3.98 -23.88
N GLU A 35 -7.93 -4.04 -23.37
CA GLU A 35 -6.86 -4.80 -24.02
C GLU A 35 -6.99 -6.31 -23.80
N MET A 36 -7.18 -7.05 -24.89
CA MET A 36 -7.17 -8.52 -24.88
C MET A 36 -5.73 -9.03 -24.74
N HIS A 37 -5.50 -9.82 -23.69
CA HIS A 37 -4.18 -10.35 -23.39
C HIS A 37 -4.19 -11.80 -22.93
N SER A 38 -3.03 -12.45 -22.98
CA SER A 38 -2.82 -13.82 -22.48
C SER A 38 -1.41 -14.02 -21.99
N PHE A 39 -1.23 -14.89 -20.99
CA PHE A 39 0.07 -15.25 -20.45
C PHE A 39 0.46 -16.67 -20.86
N GLN A 40 1.75 -16.87 -21.11
CA GLN A 40 2.33 -18.19 -21.35
C GLN A 40 3.51 -18.38 -20.40
N ARG A 41 3.58 -19.57 -19.80
CA ARG A 41 4.73 -19.96 -18.96
C ARG A 41 6.00 -20.01 -19.81
N THR A 42 7.12 -19.67 -19.19
CA THR A 42 8.45 -19.98 -19.69
C THR A 42 8.92 -21.31 -19.08
N ASP A 43 10.19 -21.66 -19.30
CA ASP A 43 10.80 -22.89 -18.80
C ASP A 43 11.28 -22.78 -17.34
N GLU A 44 11.14 -21.61 -16.72
CA GLU A 44 11.53 -21.35 -15.32
C GLU A 44 10.33 -21.10 -14.41
N ASP A 45 10.54 -21.26 -13.10
CA ASP A 45 9.56 -20.83 -12.10
C ASP A 45 9.47 -19.29 -12.11
N ASN A 46 8.27 -18.77 -11.90
CA ASN A 46 8.04 -17.34 -11.85
C ASN A 46 7.10 -16.92 -10.72
N LEU A 47 7.19 -15.65 -10.35
CA LEU A 47 6.28 -14.99 -9.44
C LEU A 47 5.88 -13.65 -10.05
N VAL A 48 4.58 -13.49 -10.32
CA VAL A 48 4.04 -12.30 -10.98
C VAL A 48 2.98 -11.67 -10.07
N MET A 49 3.14 -10.37 -9.82
CA MET A 49 2.11 -9.54 -9.19
C MET A 49 1.15 -9.05 -10.28
N MET A 50 -0.15 -9.29 -10.07
CA MET A 50 -1.25 -8.79 -10.90
C MET A 50 -2.07 -7.82 -10.07
N PHE A 51 -1.88 -6.52 -10.27
CA PHE A 51 -2.65 -5.48 -9.59
C PHE A 51 -3.79 -5.00 -10.49
N GLN A 52 -5.03 -5.31 -10.10
CA GLN A 52 -6.23 -4.90 -10.84
C GLN A 52 -6.93 -3.75 -10.14
N MET A 53 -7.30 -2.72 -10.92
CA MET A 53 -7.94 -1.51 -10.42
C MET A 53 -9.26 -1.23 -11.14
N ASP A 54 -10.32 -1.05 -10.35
CA ASP A 54 -11.61 -0.58 -10.85
C ASP A 54 -11.53 0.92 -11.19
N LEU A 55 -11.37 1.20 -12.49
CA LEU A 55 -11.34 2.57 -13.00
C LEU A 55 -12.64 3.33 -12.73
N THR A 56 -13.78 2.63 -12.59
CA THR A 56 -15.07 3.25 -12.27
C THR A 56 -15.07 3.86 -10.88
N TYR A 57 -14.48 3.17 -9.90
CA TYR A 57 -14.34 3.69 -8.55
C TYR A 57 -13.54 4.99 -8.55
N PHE A 58 -12.38 5.01 -9.21
CA PHE A 58 -11.46 6.16 -9.20
C PHE A 58 -11.83 7.30 -10.17
N SER A 59 -12.71 7.05 -11.15
CA SER A 59 -13.22 8.09 -12.06
C SER A 59 -13.94 9.25 -11.36
N ARG A 60 -14.35 9.08 -10.09
CA ARG A 60 -14.93 10.16 -9.29
C ARG A 60 -13.93 11.21 -8.83
N TYR A 61 -12.63 10.89 -8.87
CA TYR A 61 -11.53 11.75 -8.42
C TYR A 61 -10.69 12.27 -9.59
N TYR A 62 -10.64 11.51 -10.69
CA TYR A 62 -9.83 11.79 -11.86
C TYR A 62 -10.72 11.81 -13.11
N ASP A 63 -10.91 13.00 -13.67
CA ASP A 63 -11.65 13.17 -14.92
C ASP A 63 -10.99 12.37 -16.05
N SER A 64 -11.80 11.65 -16.82
CA SER A 64 -11.33 10.87 -17.97
C SER A 64 -10.29 9.79 -17.62
N LEU A 65 -10.28 9.24 -16.39
CA LEU A 65 -9.34 8.16 -16.04
C LEU A 65 -9.52 6.90 -16.90
N LYS A 66 -10.78 6.55 -17.22
CA LYS A 66 -11.13 5.43 -18.11
C LYS A 66 -10.59 5.56 -19.53
N ASN A 67 -10.19 6.77 -19.89
CA ASN A 67 -9.81 7.19 -21.22
C ASN A 67 -8.29 7.38 -21.35
N ASN A 68 -7.57 7.26 -20.24
CA ASN A 68 -6.13 7.35 -20.28
C ASN A 68 -5.53 6.04 -20.75
N PHE A 69 -4.56 6.17 -21.65
CA PHE A 69 -3.74 5.08 -22.11
C PHE A 69 -2.35 5.25 -21.50
N PHE A 70 -1.88 4.22 -20.79
CA PHE A 70 -0.60 4.22 -20.12
C PHE A 70 0.33 3.17 -20.73
N VAL A 71 1.60 3.52 -20.87
CA VAL A 71 2.60 2.66 -21.50
C VAL A 71 3.86 2.65 -20.64
N THR A 72 4.39 1.46 -20.38
CA THR A 72 5.74 1.28 -19.84
C THR A 72 6.69 0.90 -20.98
N ASP A 73 7.94 1.37 -20.91
CA ASP A 73 8.99 0.86 -21.79
C ASP A 73 9.77 -0.22 -21.05
N VAL A 74 9.54 -1.48 -21.45
CA VAL A 74 10.19 -2.65 -20.86
C VAL A 74 11.65 -2.79 -21.28
N GLU A 75 12.10 -2.01 -22.28
CA GLU A 75 13.47 -2.07 -22.81
C GLU A 75 14.39 -0.98 -22.22
N ASP A 76 13.88 -0.01 -21.45
CA ASP A 76 14.67 1.07 -20.82
C ASP A 76 14.90 0.83 -19.32
N ASP A 77 15.94 0.05 -18.99
CA ASP A 77 16.38 -0.23 -17.61
C ASP A 77 16.81 1.02 -16.82
N SER A 78 16.95 2.18 -17.49
CA SER A 78 17.42 3.43 -16.88
C SER A 78 16.31 4.40 -16.46
N ASP A 79 15.05 4.03 -16.67
CA ASP A 79 13.91 4.89 -16.34
C ASP A 79 13.64 4.95 -14.82
N GLU A 80 13.99 6.08 -14.20
CA GLU A 80 13.75 6.35 -12.78
C GLU A 80 12.26 6.30 -12.40
N SER A 81 11.35 6.61 -13.34
CA SER A 81 9.91 6.55 -13.08
C SER A 81 9.40 5.12 -12.92
N LEU A 82 10.05 4.13 -13.55
CA LEU A 82 9.75 2.71 -13.29
C LEU A 82 10.12 2.32 -11.85
N GLU A 83 11.18 2.88 -11.28
CA GLU A 83 11.55 2.62 -9.88
C GLU A 83 10.50 3.19 -8.92
N VAL A 84 9.99 4.40 -9.19
CA VAL A 84 8.87 4.98 -8.42
C VAL A 84 7.63 4.08 -8.51
N LEU A 85 7.33 3.58 -9.70
CA LEU A 85 6.19 2.69 -9.93
C LEU A 85 6.33 1.36 -9.17
N ARG A 86 7.52 0.73 -9.19
CA ARG A 86 7.84 -0.48 -8.39
C ARG A 86 7.60 -0.25 -6.90
N ASN A 87 8.06 0.89 -6.38
CA ASN A 87 7.88 1.27 -4.98
C ASN A 87 6.40 1.41 -4.59
N LEU A 88 5.58 2.04 -5.45
CA LEU A 88 4.16 2.22 -5.19
C LEU A 88 3.38 0.89 -5.23
N LEU A 89 3.70 0.01 -6.19
CA LEU A 89 3.10 -1.33 -6.26
C LEU A 89 3.48 -2.18 -5.04
N ALA A 90 4.76 -2.14 -4.64
CA ALA A 90 5.25 -2.80 -3.44
C ALA A 90 4.52 -2.29 -2.18
N LYS A 91 4.36 -0.97 -2.03
CA LYS A 91 3.60 -0.35 -0.94
C LYS A 91 2.19 -0.94 -0.82
N ILE A 92 1.44 -0.90 -1.91
CA ILE A 92 0.05 -1.37 -1.97
C ILE A 92 -0.02 -2.85 -1.56
N MET A 93 0.88 -3.67 -2.13
CA MET A 93 0.90 -5.10 -1.81
C MET A 93 1.22 -5.37 -0.34
N MET A 94 2.18 -4.64 0.24
CA MET A 94 2.52 -4.76 1.66
C MET A 94 1.36 -4.35 2.57
N GLU A 95 0.62 -3.27 2.23
CA GLU A 95 -0.57 -2.84 2.97
C GLU A 95 -1.67 -3.92 2.94
N ILE A 96 -1.89 -4.55 1.78
CA ILE A 96 -2.86 -5.64 1.61
C ILE A 96 -2.46 -6.89 2.40
N ILE A 97 -1.18 -7.26 2.38
CA ILE A 97 -0.68 -8.45 3.07
C ILE A 97 -0.74 -8.27 4.59
N GLN A 98 -0.32 -7.11 5.09
CA GLN A 98 -0.23 -6.84 6.52
C GLN A 98 -1.60 -6.66 7.17
N LYS A 99 -2.58 -6.14 6.43
CA LYS A 99 -3.95 -5.84 6.92
C LYS A 99 -3.95 -5.08 8.26
N GLY A 100 -3.08 -4.09 8.40
CA GLY A 100 -3.04 -3.23 9.59
C GLY A 100 -4.31 -2.37 9.76
N TYR A 101 -4.42 -1.64 10.87
CA TYR A 101 -5.55 -0.72 11.07
C TYR A 101 -5.66 0.29 9.92
N GLY A 102 -6.88 0.43 9.39
CA GLY A 102 -7.18 1.30 8.26
C GLY A 102 -6.48 0.93 6.95
N TYR A 103 -6.01 -0.31 6.78
CA TYR A 103 -5.29 -0.72 5.57
C TYR A 103 -6.07 -0.43 4.29
N GLU A 104 -7.40 -0.56 4.30
CA GLU A 104 -8.24 -0.25 3.14
C GLU A 104 -8.11 1.23 2.72
N HIS A 105 -8.11 2.15 3.70
CA HIS A 105 -7.89 3.57 3.43
C HIS A 105 -6.47 3.84 2.93
N LYS A 106 -5.46 3.16 3.49
CA LYS A 106 -4.06 3.27 3.03
C LYS A 106 -3.89 2.75 1.61
N VAL A 107 -4.49 1.61 1.28
CA VAL A 107 -4.50 1.05 -0.08
C VAL A 107 -5.15 2.03 -1.04
N ILE A 108 -6.28 2.63 -0.67
CA ILE A 108 -6.93 3.67 -1.48
C ILE A 108 -6.00 4.86 -1.70
N GLU A 109 -5.37 5.39 -0.64
CA GLU A 109 -4.42 6.50 -0.71
C GLU A 109 -3.20 6.16 -1.60
N SER A 110 -2.58 5.01 -1.37
CA SER A 110 -1.46 4.50 -2.16
C SER A 110 -1.85 4.30 -3.62
N THR A 111 -3.09 3.90 -3.90
CA THR A 111 -3.62 3.80 -5.26
C THR A 111 -3.81 5.19 -5.90
N HIS A 112 -4.20 6.22 -5.15
CA HIS A 112 -4.20 7.61 -5.67
C HIS A 112 -2.79 8.05 -6.07
N ASN A 113 -1.78 7.72 -5.27
CA ASN A 113 -0.38 8.02 -5.59
C ASN A 113 0.10 7.25 -6.84
N LEU A 114 -0.31 5.98 -6.98
CA LEU A 114 -0.08 5.18 -8.17
C LEU A 114 -0.70 5.86 -9.41
N ILE A 115 -1.97 6.23 -9.36
CA ILE A 115 -2.65 6.92 -10.47
C ILE A 115 -1.94 8.24 -10.80
N ALA A 116 -1.56 9.03 -9.80
CA ALA A 116 -0.85 10.29 -10.02
C ALA A 116 0.50 10.08 -10.74
N CYS A 117 1.24 9.03 -10.37
CA CYS A 117 2.48 8.63 -11.05
C CYS A 117 2.21 8.23 -12.51
N LEU A 118 1.20 7.38 -12.75
CA LEU A 118 0.78 6.99 -14.10
C LEU A 118 0.42 8.20 -14.98
N LEU A 119 -0.36 9.15 -14.42
CA LEU A 119 -0.75 10.38 -15.10
C LEU A 119 0.45 11.30 -15.40
N SER A 120 1.46 11.34 -14.52
CA SER A 120 2.62 12.21 -14.70
C SER A 120 3.59 11.65 -15.73
N ASP A 121 3.82 10.33 -15.68
CA ASP A 121 5.05 9.74 -16.20
C ASP A 121 4.80 8.67 -17.28
N PHE A 122 3.58 8.12 -17.36
CA PHE A 122 3.27 6.98 -18.24
C PHE A 122 2.23 7.25 -19.31
N GLN A 123 1.76 8.50 -19.46
CA GLN A 123 0.73 8.86 -20.44
C GLN A 123 1.25 9.16 -21.84
N TYR A 124 2.55 9.46 -21.97
CA TYR A 124 3.11 9.90 -23.24
C TYR A 124 3.83 8.75 -23.92
N PHE A 125 3.32 8.34 -25.06
CA PHE A 125 3.87 7.24 -25.82
C PHE A 125 4.00 7.62 -27.28
N VAL A 126 4.97 6.98 -27.91
CA VAL A 126 5.08 6.91 -29.37
C VAL A 126 4.98 5.47 -29.82
N MET A 127 4.58 5.24 -31.06
CA MET A 127 4.64 3.91 -31.63
C MET A 127 5.89 3.74 -32.49
N GLU A 128 6.79 2.87 -32.08
CA GLU A 128 8.03 2.53 -32.79
C GLU A 128 8.03 1.04 -33.17
N ASN A 129 8.25 0.73 -34.44
CA ASN A 129 8.23 -0.66 -34.96
C ASN A 129 6.92 -1.43 -34.59
N GLY A 130 5.80 -0.70 -34.50
CA GLY A 130 4.49 -1.22 -34.12
C GLY A 130 4.25 -1.32 -32.62
N ARG A 131 5.26 -1.14 -31.77
CA ARG A 131 5.09 -1.21 -30.31
C ARG A 131 4.91 0.18 -29.72
N PHE A 132 4.05 0.31 -28.73
CA PHE A 132 4.00 1.51 -27.91
C PHE A 132 5.24 1.56 -27.02
N LYS A 133 5.92 2.70 -27.03
CA LYS A 133 7.04 3.00 -26.16
C LYS A 133 6.75 4.29 -25.41
N ASN A 134 7.03 4.28 -24.12
CA ASN A 134 6.93 5.50 -23.32
C ASN A 134 8.07 6.44 -23.71
N GLU A 135 7.75 7.67 -24.13
CA GLU A 135 8.76 8.64 -24.56
C GLU A 135 8.88 9.80 -23.56
N MET A 136 9.17 9.45 -22.30
CA MET A 136 9.33 10.39 -21.18
C MET A 136 10.33 11.54 -21.44
N LYS A 137 11.25 11.37 -22.39
CA LYS A 137 12.30 12.36 -22.72
C LYS A 137 11.74 13.62 -23.41
N ASN A 138 10.49 13.59 -23.90
CA ASN A 138 9.82 14.72 -24.55
C ASN A 138 8.74 15.40 -23.67
N LYS A 139 9.06 15.68 -22.39
CA LYS A 139 8.17 16.33 -21.37
C LYS A 139 7.44 17.62 -21.80
N GLY A 140 7.79 18.21 -22.93
CA GLY A 140 7.36 19.56 -23.34
C GLY A 140 5.89 19.76 -23.68
N ASN A 141 5.05 18.71 -23.76
CA ASN A 141 3.69 18.90 -24.28
C ASN A 141 2.61 18.01 -23.63
N LYS A 142 2.45 18.09 -22.30
CA LYS A 142 1.30 17.48 -21.57
C LYS A 142 -0.07 17.82 -22.20
N ILE A 143 -0.18 19.00 -22.80
CA ILE A 143 -1.38 19.44 -23.55
C ILE A 143 -1.60 18.56 -24.80
N LEU A 144 -0.53 18.20 -25.50
CA LEU A 144 -0.60 17.31 -26.66
C LEU A 144 -0.97 15.88 -26.25
N ALA A 145 -0.41 15.37 -25.15
CA ALA A 145 -0.77 14.04 -24.62
C ALA A 145 -2.26 13.97 -24.24
N GLY A 146 -2.75 14.92 -23.44
CA GLY A 146 -4.16 14.99 -23.09
C GLY A 146 -5.07 15.20 -24.30
N ARG A 147 -4.58 15.86 -25.35
CA ARG A 147 -5.30 15.99 -26.63
C ARG A 147 -5.33 14.68 -27.41
N LEU A 148 -4.21 13.96 -27.51
CA LEU A 148 -4.14 12.66 -28.18
C LEU A 148 -5.04 11.64 -27.49
N ASN A 149 -5.14 11.66 -26.16
CA ASN A 149 -6.10 10.83 -25.42
C ASN A 149 -7.54 11.15 -25.85
N ARG A 150 -7.96 12.43 -25.81
CA ARG A 150 -9.32 12.83 -26.26
C ARG A 150 -9.61 12.43 -27.71
N ILE A 151 -8.63 12.56 -28.61
CA ILE A 151 -8.75 12.14 -30.01
C ILE A 151 -8.96 10.63 -30.08
N THR A 152 -8.11 9.87 -29.39
CA THR A 152 -8.12 8.40 -29.39
C THR A 152 -9.42 7.87 -28.78
N ASP A 153 -9.87 8.44 -27.66
CA ASP A 153 -11.17 8.14 -27.05
C ASP A 153 -12.31 8.34 -28.03
N TYR A 154 -12.31 9.50 -28.69
CA TYR A 154 -13.36 9.82 -29.64
C TYR A 154 -13.35 8.83 -30.81
N MET A 155 -12.17 8.34 -31.21
CA MET A 155 -12.05 7.25 -32.17
C MET A 155 -12.62 5.93 -31.62
N TYR A 156 -12.31 5.52 -30.39
CA TYR A 156 -12.89 4.33 -29.74
C TYR A 156 -14.40 4.43 -29.50
N ASP A 157 -14.94 5.61 -29.21
CA ASP A 157 -16.38 5.79 -29.02
C ASP A 157 -17.16 5.80 -30.34
N ASN A 158 -16.48 6.02 -31.47
CA ASN A 158 -17.10 6.23 -32.77
C ASN A 158 -16.57 5.30 -33.88
N TYR A 159 -15.78 4.28 -33.56
CA TYR A 159 -15.13 3.43 -34.58
C TYR A 159 -16.14 2.70 -35.47
N THR A 160 -17.32 2.36 -34.92
CA THR A 160 -18.36 1.58 -35.62
C THR A 160 -19.01 2.33 -36.78
N ARG A 161 -18.93 3.67 -36.81
CA ARG A 161 -19.48 4.50 -37.88
C ARG A 161 -18.39 5.04 -38.81
N LYS A 162 -18.81 5.72 -39.88
CA LYS A 162 -17.90 6.49 -40.73
C LYS A 162 -17.38 7.71 -39.96
N LEU A 163 -16.24 7.55 -39.33
CA LEU A 163 -15.48 8.63 -38.67
C LEU A 163 -14.49 9.25 -39.66
N THR A 164 -14.40 10.57 -39.67
CA THR A 164 -13.51 11.29 -40.60
C THR A 164 -12.50 12.16 -39.85
N LEU A 165 -11.33 12.37 -40.46
CA LEU A 165 -10.31 13.25 -39.88
C LEU A 165 -10.81 14.70 -39.74
N SER A 166 -11.63 15.16 -40.68
CA SER A 166 -12.24 16.50 -40.62
C SER A 166 -13.08 16.69 -39.36
N GLU A 167 -13.92 15.70 -39.04
CA GLU A 167 -14.79 15.77 -37.88
C GLU A 167 -14.01 15.89 -36.56
N ILE A 168 -12.90 15.16 -36.43
CA ILE A 168 -12.02 15.26 -35.26
C ILE A 168 -11.28 16.60 -35.25
N ALA A 169 -10.83 17.08 -36.41
CA ALA A 169 -10.16 18.37 -36.54
C ALA A 169 -11.08 19.52 -36.11
N ASP A 170 -12.35 19.50 -36.53
CA ASP A 170 -13.36 20.48 -36.15
C ASP A 170 -13.62 20.46 -34.64
N ARG A 171 -13.72 19.25 -34.05
CA ARG A 171 -13.92 19.05 -32.60
C ARG A 171 -12.76 19.56 -31.76
N GLU A 172 -11.52 19.35 -32.20
CA GLU A 172 -10.31 19.78 -31.48
C GLU A 172 -9.84 21.19 -31.88
N HIS A 173 -10.60 21.88 -32.74
CA HIS A 173 -10.28 23.21 -33.28
C HIS A 173 -8.90 23.27 -33.96
N LEU A 174 -8.59 22.25 -34.76
CA LEU A 174 -7.33 22.12 -35.48
C LEU A 174 -7.53 22.13 -36.99
N SER A 175 -6.47 22.45 -37.72
CA SER A 175 -6.45 22.14 -39.15
C SER A 175 -6.30 20.63 -39.36
N ILE A 176 -6.94 20.10 -40.41
CA ILE A 176 -6.82 18.69 -40.82
C ILE A 176 -5.35 18.28 -41.01
N TYR A 177 -4.55 19.18 -41.59
CA TYR A 177 -3.12 18.96 -41.82
C TYR A 177 -2.36 18.77 -40.50
N TYR A 178 -2.57 19.68 -39.54
CA TYR A 178 -1.92 19.60 -38.23
C TYR A 178 -2.36 18.34 -37.47
N LEU A 179 -3.66 18.02 -37.49
CA LEU A 179 -4.17 16.80 -36.86
C LEU A 179 -3.57 15.53 -37.49
N SER A 180 -3.45 15.48 -38.82
CA SER A 180 -2.79 14.36 -39.50
C SER A 180 -1.32 14.21 -39.09
N HIS A 181 -0.60 15.33 -38.94
CA HIS A 181 0.80 15.33 -38.54
C HIS A 181 0.96 14.79 -37.13
N ILE A 182 0.19 15.33 -36.16
CA ILE A 182 0.33 14.91 -34.75
C ILE A 182 -0.07 13.44 -34.55
N ILE A 183 -1.08 12.92 -35.27
CA ILE A 183 -1.43 11.49 -35.21
C ILE A 183 -0.28 10.66 -35.76
N LYS A 184 0.29 11.04 -36.90
CA LYS A 184 1.37 10.29 -37.54
C LYS A 184 2.65 10.31 -36.73
N GLU A 185 2.96 11.44 -36.11
CA GLU A 185 4.12 11.63 -35.25
C GLU A 185 3.99 10.81 -33.97
N ALA A 186 2.83 10.87 -33.30
CA ALA A 186 2.61 10.11 -32.08
C ALA A 186 2.47 8.61 -32.33
N THR A 187 1.66 8.22 -33.31
CA THR A 187 1.31 6.80 -33.49
C THR A 187 2.11 6.11 -34.58
N GLY A 188 2.92 6.80 -35.37
CA GLY A 188 3.54 6.21 -36.55
C GLY A 188 2.53 5.79 -37.65
N LEU A 189 1.22 5.98 -37.46
CA LEU A 189 0.15 5.55 -38.36
C LEU A 189 -0.58 6.73 -39.00
N SER A 190 -1.13 6.51 -40.20
CA SER A 190 -2.11 7.46 -40.71
C SER A 190 -3.41 7.35 -39.89
N PHE A 191 -4.25 8.38 -39.91
CA PHE A 191 -5.58 8.32 -39.30
C PHE A 191 -6.40 7.10 -39.75
N GLN A 192 -6.33 6.73 -41.03
CA GLN A 192 -7.06 5.59 -41.58
C GLN A 192 -6.51 4.26 -41.06
N ASP A 193 -5.19 4.15 -40.93
CA ASP A 193 -4.54 2.95 -40.41
C ASP A 193 -4.82 2.80 -38.91
N LEU A 194 -4.77 3.90 -38.14
CA LEU A 194 -5.11 3.93 -36.72
C LEU A 194 -6.58 3.55 -36.49
N LEU A 195 -7.52 4.13 -37.25
CA LEU A 195 -8.93 3.76 -37.16
C LEU A 195 -9.14 2.29 -37.53
N SER A 196 -8.43 1.79 -38.54
CA SER A 196 -8.52 0.39 -38.93
C SER A 196 -7.95 -0.53 -37.85
N TYR A 197 -6.84 -0.15 -37.22
CA TYR A 197 -6.26 -0.86 -36.08
C TYR A 197 -7.28 -1.01 -34.95
N ILE A 198 -7.86 0.10 -34.48
CA ILE A 198 -8.89 0.11 -33.42
C ILE A 198 -10.04 -0.84 -33.75
N ARG A 199 -10.54 -0.80 -35.00
CA ARG A 199 -11.63 -1.68 -35.43
C ARG A 199 -11.25 -3.16 -35.43
N VAL A 200 -10.02 -3.49 -35.84
CA VAL A 200 -9.54 -4.88 -35.83
C VAL A 200 -9.35 -5.37 -34.40
N GLU A 201 -8.76 -4.55 -33.53
CA GLU A 201 -8.59 -4.84 -32.11
C GLU A 201 -9.95 -5.12 -31.44
N GLU A 202 -10.93 -4.23 -31.62
CA GLU A 202 -12.29 -4.43 -31.12
C GLU A 202 -12.99 -5.65 -31.75
N SER A 203 -12.66 -5.98 -33.00
CA SER A 203 -13.17 -7.17 -33.67
C SER A 203 -12.69 -8.45 -33.00
N GLU A 204 -11.50 -8.47 -32.40
CA GLU A 204 -10.96 -9.65 -31.74
C GLU A 204 -11.89 -10.09 -30.62
N ARG A 205 -12.37 -9.15 -29.81
CA ARG A 205 -13.32 -9.42 -28.73
C ARG A 205 -14.62 -10.03 -29.24
N LEU A 206 -15.16 -9.54 -30.35
CA LEU A 206 -16.36 -10.12 -30.98
C LEU A 206 -16.08 -11.48 -31.61
N LEU A 207 -14.90 -11.63 -32.22
CA LEU A 207 -14.46 -12.84 -32.90
C LEU A 207 -14.30 -14.00 -31.93
N LEU A 208 -13.77 -13.71 -30.74
CA LEU A 208 -13.43 -14.66 -29.71
C LEU A 208 -14.53 -14.86 -28.66
N GLY A 209 -15.28 -13.80 -28.33
CA GLY A 209 -16.36 -13.83 -27.35
C GLY A 209 -17.74 -14.17 -27.91
N THR A 210 -17.90 -14.31 -29.23
CA THR A 210 -19.20 -14.62 -29.85
C THR A 210 -19.08 -15.61 -31.01
N ASN A 211 -20.22 -16.20 -31.39
CA ASN A 211 -20.34 -17.06 -32.57
C ASN A 211 -20.76 -16.29 -33.84
N LYS A 212 -20.64 -14.95 -33.86
CA LYS A 212 -21.03 -14.13 -35.02
C LYS A 212 -20.23 -14.51 -36.27
N LYS A 213 -20.87 -14.41 -37.45
CA LYS A 213 -20.18 -14.62 -38.73
C LYS A 213 -19.20 -13.48 -39.00
N ILE A 214 -18.10 -13.77 -39.69
CA ILE A 214 -17.07 -12.77 -40.03
C ILE A 214 -17.65 -11.51 -40.71
N GLY A 215 -18.63 -11.69 -41.60
CA GLY A 215 -19.30 -10.56 -42.25
C GLY A 215 -20.05 -9.64 -41.28
N ALA A 216 -20.74 -10.22 -40.29
CA ALA A 216 -21.44 -9.45 -39.26
C ALA A 216 -20.47 -8.72 -38.33
N ILE A 217 -19.33 -9.35 -37.98
CA ILE A 217 -18.28 -8.71 -37.18
C ILE A 217 -17.67 -7.53 -37.94
N ALA A 218 -17.37 -7.70 -39.24
CA ALA A 218 -16.85 -6.63 -40.06
C ALA A 218 -17.80 -5.42 -40.12
N GLU A 219 -19.10 -5.68 -40.28
CA GLU A 219 -20.12 -4.63 -40.29
C GLU A 219 -20.26 -3.93 -38.93
N GLU A 220 -20.35 -4.70 -37.84
CA GLU A 220 -20.50 -4.18 -36.47
C GLU A 220 -19.28 -3.37 -36.01
N THR A 221 -18.09 -3.72 -36.50
CA THR A 221 -16.85 -2.98 -36.24
C THR A 221 -16.63 -1.81 -37.21
N GLY A 222 -17.58 -1.52 -38.12
CA GLY A 222 -17.56 -0.34 -38.96
C GLY A 222 -16.72 -0.46 -40.25
N PHE A 223 -16.32 -1.67 -40.66
CA PHE A 223 -15.70 -1.87 -41.98
C PHE A 223 -16.75 -1.80 -43.09
N SER A 224 -16.42 -1.05 -44.15
CA SER A 224 -17.30 -0.88 -45.33
C SER A 224 -17.45 -2.14 -46.17
N ALA A 225 -16.52 -3.10 -46.05
CA ALA A 225 -16.61 -4.40 -46.70
C ALA A 225 -15.76 -5.45 -45.95
N VAL A 226 -16.24 -6.69 -45.97
CA VAL A 226 -15.58 -7.84 -45.34
C VAL A 226 -14.13 -8.04 -45.82
N ARG A 227 -13.86 -7.75 -47.11
CA ARG A 227 -12.49 -7.84 -47.66
C ARG A 227 -11.50 -6.91 -46.96
N TYR A 228 -11.94 -5.72 -46.54
CA TYR A 228 -11.06 -4.76 -45.86
C TYR A 228 -10.81 -5.21 -44.43
N TYR A 229 -11.85 -5.69 -43.75
CA TYR A 229 -11.70 -6.31 -42.44
C TYR A 229 -10.66 -7.43 -42.45
N ILE A 230 -10.82 -8.41 -43.35
CA ILE A 230 -9.89 -9.54 -43.45
C ILE A 230 -8.47 -9.06 -43.73
N LYS A 231 -8.29 -8.15 -44.71
CA LYS A 231 -6.97 -7.60 -45.05
C LYS A 231 -6.29 -6.96 -43.85
N HIS A 232 -6.99 -6.11 -43.11
CA HIS A 232 -6.42 -5.43 -41.95
C HIS A 232 -6.21 -6.38 -40.77
N PHE A 233 -7.11 -7.36 -40.57
CA PHE A 233 -6.93 -8.39 -39.55
C PHE A 233 -5.71 -9.25 -39.84
N GLU A 234 -5.52 -9.71 -41.07
CA GLU A 234 -4.34 -10.48 -41.47
C GLU A 234 -3.06 -9.65 -41.37
N HIS A 235 -3.10 -8.37 -41.75
CA HIS A 235 -1.98 -7.46 -41.60
C HIS A 235 -1.54 -7.33 -40.14
N TRP A 236 -2.50 -7.14 -39.23
CA TRP A 236 -2.21 -6.89 -37.82
C TRP A 236 -2.04 -8.15 -36.99
N PHE A 237 -2.73 -9.26 -37.28
CA PHE A 237 -2.70 -10.49 -36.46
C PHE A 237 -1.92 -11.64 -37.12
N GLY A 238 -1.43 -11.43 -38.35
CA GLY A 238 -0.61 -12.40 -39.09
C GLY A 238 -1.35 -13.65 -39.58
N MET A 239 -2.67 -13.73 -39.41
CA MET A 239 -3.49 -14.86 -39.86
C MET A 239 -4.94 -14.46 -40.11
N HIS A 240 -5.66 -15.30 -40.86
CA HIS A 240 -7.05 -15.03 -41.21
C HIS A 240 -7.97 -15.08 -39.96
N PRO A 241 -8.98 -14.19 -39.83
CA PRO A 241 -9.86 -14.14 -38.64
C PRO A 241 -10.50 -15.49 -38.27
N LEU A 242 -10.89 -16.28 -39.27
CA LEU A 242 -11.50 -17.60 -39.02
C LEU A 242 -10.48 -18.59 -38.44
N GLU A 243 -9.23 -18.55 -38.90
CA GLU A 243 -8.15 -19.39 -38.38
C GLU A 243 -7.78 -18.96 -36.96
N TYR A 244 -7.71 -17.64 -36.74
CA TYR A 244 -7.52 -17.03 -35.44
C TYR A 244 -8.57 -17.52 -34.43
N ARG A 245 -9.86 -17.42 -34.80
CA ARG A 245 -10.96 -17.95 -33.99
C ARG A 245 -10.75 -19.44 -33.68
N LYS A 246 -10.52 -20.29 -34.68
CA LYS A 246 -10.33 -21.72 -34.45
C LYS A 246 -9.17 -22.02 -33.49
N LYS A 247 -8.07 -21.28 -33.62
CA LYS A 247 -6.86 -21.45 -32.81
C LYS A 247 -7.06 -21.05 -31.35
N TYR A 248 -7.83 -19.98 -31.12
CA TYR A 248 -7.92 -19.35 -29.80
C TYR A 248 -9.27 -19.54 -29.11
N ILE A 249 -10.39 -19.81 -29.79
CA ILE A 249 -11.75 -19.87 -29.20
C ILE A 249 -11.85 -20.79 -27.97
N GLY A 250 -11.20 -21.97 -28.02
CA GLY A 250 -11.13 -22.90 -26.88
C GLY A 250 -10.10 -22.54 -25.81
N LYS A 251 -9.42 -21.40 -25.97
CA LYS A 251 -8.42 -20.82 -25.06
C LYS A 251 -8.86 -19.46 -24.51
N ILE A 252 -10.01 -18.92 -24.94
CA ILE A 252 -10.62 -17.73 -24.32
C ILE A 252 -11.45 -18.21 -23.14
N ILE A 253 -11.06 -17.71 -21.97
CA ILE A 253 -11.67 -18.01 -20.70
C ILE A 253 -12.55 -16.80 -20.35
N SER A 254 -13.77 -17.03 -19.85
CA SER A 254 -14.63 -15.94 -19.37
C SER A 254 -14.02 -15.28 -18.11
N ARG A 255 -14.68 -14.26 -17.54
CA ARG A 255 -14.28 -13.62 -16.27
C ARG A 255 -14.13 -14.59 -15.09
N ASP A 256 -14.60 -15.83 -15.20
CA ASP A 256 -14.41 -16.88 -14.20
C ASP A 256 -13.24 -17.81 -14.61
N ILE A 257 -12.18 -17.74 -13.81
CA ILE A 257 -10.78 -18.15 -14.04
C ILE A 257 -10.56 -19.67 -14.25
N GLU A 258 -9.71 -20.04 -15.22
CA GLU A 258 -9.03 -21.35 -15.30
C GLU A 258 -7.50 -21.24 -15.56
N ALA A 259 -6.90 -20.05 -15.43
CA ALA A 259 -5.46 -19.97 -15.34
C ALA A 259 -5.02 -20.71 -14.06
N LYS A 260 -4.29 -21.82 -14.20
CA LYS A 260 -3.74 -22.56 -13.06
C LYS A 260 -2.55 -21.80 -12.49
N TYR A 261 -2.82 -20.69 -11.81
CA TYR A 261 -1.83 -20.03 -10.97
C TYR A 261 -1.94 -20.54 -9.54
N LYS A 262 -0.81 -20.55 -8.83
CA LYS A 262 -0.75 -20.81 -7.41
C LYS A 262 -0.53 -19.48 -6.71
N LEU A 263 -1.45 -19.10 -5.82
CA LEU A 263 -1.26 -17.91 -5.00
C LEU A 263 -0.01 -18.10 -4.12
N ALA A 264 0.88 -17.12 -4.16
CA ALA A 264 2.07 -17.10 -3.32
C ALA A 264 1.68 -16.83 -1.85
N THR A 265 2.47 -17.36 -0.92
CA THR A 265 2.27 -17.05 0.50
C THR A 265 2.74 -15.63 0.82
N PRO A 266 2.21 -14.98 1.88
CA PRO A 266 2.68 -13.68 2.35
C PRO A 266 4.21 -13.57 2.45
N ALA A 267 4.87 -14.60 2.99
CA ALA A 267 6.33 -14.63 3.14
C ALA A 267 7.07 -14.68 1.80
N GLN A 268 6.55 -15.42 0.81
CA GLN A 268 7.12 -15.44 -0.54
C GLN A 268 6.99 -14.07 -1.22
N ILE A 269 5.83 -13.43 -1.10
CA ILE A 269 5.60 -12.11 -1.69
C ILE A 269 6.53 -11.07 -1.05
N GLU A 270 6.61 -11.05 0.29
CA GLU A 270 7.49 -10.14 1.01
C GLU A 270 8.96 -10.33 0.62
N SER A 271 9.43 -11.59 0.57
CA SER A 271 10.80 -11.90 0.15
C SER A 271 11.09 -11.41 -1.27
N ALA A 272 10.16 -11.60 -2.20
CA ALA A 272 10.33 -11.19 -3.58
C ALA A 272 10.33 -9.66 -3.73
N ILE A 273 9.42 -8.95 -3.05
CA ILE A 273 9.38 -7.47 -3.04
C ILE A 273 10.70 -6.91 -2.49
N ARG A 274 11.21 -7.45 -1.37
CA ARG A 274 12.47 -7.02 -0.76
C ARG A 274 13.67 -7.12 -1.69
N LYS A 275 13.69 -8.12 -2.59
CA LYS A 275 14.78 -8.28 -3.57
C LYS A 275 14.71 -7.25 -4.71
N GLN A 276 13.51 -6.78 -5.07
CA GLN A 276 13.34 -5.91 -6.23
C GLN A 276 13.41 -4.41 -5.90
N VAL A 277 12.99 -4.01 -4.69
CA VAL A 277 12.82 -2.59 -4.37
C VAL A 277 14.06 -2.01 -3.70
N LYS A 278 14.60 -0.90 -4.24
CA LYS A 278 15.76 -0.19 -3.66
C LYS A 278 15.31 1.06 -2.89
N GLY A 279 15.99 1.37 -1.78
CA GLY A 279 15.83 2.67 -1.08
C GLY A 279 14.73 2.71 -0.02
N ILE A 280 13.90 3.76 -0.01
CA ILE A 280 12.94 4.12 1.07
C ILE A 280 12.04 2.95 1.50
N TYR A 281 11.71 2.03 0.59
CA TYR A 281 10.93 0.83 0.90
C TYR A 281 11.72 -0.35 1.47
N ALA A 282 13.03 -0.43 1.27
CA ALA A 282 13.89 -1.31 2.07
C ALA A 282 13.84 -0.86 3.53
N ASP A 283 13.91 0.46 3.80
CA ASP A 283 13.72 1.03 5.13
C ASP A 283 12.28 0.91 5.65
N TYR A 284 11.26 0.93 4.79
CA TYR A 284 9.85 0.73 5.16
C TYR A 284 9.53 -0.74 5.47
N ALA A 285 10.20 -1.67 4.77
CA ALA A 285 10.16 -3.09 5.05
C ALA A 285 10.98 -3.44 6.30
N ASP A 286 12.02 -2.67 6.62
CA ASP A 286 12.82 -2.82 7.84
C ASP A 286 12.19 -2.10 9.05
N LYS A 287 11.47 -1.00 8.83
CA LYS A 287 10.60 -0.31 9.81
C LYS A 287 9.21 -0.96 9.84
N PHE A 288 9.17 -2.22 10.26
CA PHE A 288 7.94 -2.80 10.78
C PHE A 288 7.45 -1.95 11.95
N LYS A 289 6.49 -1.05 11.71
CA LYS A 289 5.64 -0.57 12.81
C LYS A 289 4.91 -1.79 13.35
N ALA A 290 5.16 -2.09 14.63
CA ALA A 290 4.48 -3.14 15.35
C ALA A 290 2.97 -3.02 15.09
N LYS A 291 2.29 -4.15 14.86
CA LYS A 291 0.82 -4.18 14.88
C LYS A 291 0.36 -3.44 16.15
N PRO A 292 -0.59 -2.49 16.06
CA PRO A 292 -0.99 -1.73 17.23
C PRO A 292 -1.50 -2.69 18.30
N VAL A 293 -1.07 -2.48 19.53
CA VAL A 293 -1.60 -3.21 20.69
C VAL A 293 -2.96 -2.59 20.99
N ILE A 294 -4.02 -3.33 20.68
CA ILE A 294 -5.40 -2.93 20.95
C ILE A 294 -5.80 -3.45 22.33
N ILE A 295 -6.29 -2.55 23.17
CA ILE A 295 -6.77 -2.85 24.51
C ILE A 295 -8.23 -2.39 24.58
N ASP A 296 -9.15 -3.33 24.49
CA ASP A 296 -10.58 -3.09 24.67
C ASP A 296 -10.98 -3.39 26.11
N ILE A 297 -11.65 -2.43 26.77
CA ILE A 297 -12.08 -2.49 28.17
C ILE A 297 -13.57 -2.19 28.19
N ASP A 298 -14.41 -3.17 28.49
CA ASP A 298 -15.85 -2.96 28.71
C ASP A 298 -16.14 -2.90 30.20
N ILE A 299 -16.59 -1.74 30.72
CA ILE A 299 -16.80 -1.61 32.17
C ILE A 299 -17.96 -2.48 32.70
N TYR A 300 -18.81 -3.02 31.82
CA TYR A 300 -19.93 -3.88 32.20
C TYR A 300 -19.58 -5.36 32.20
N ASP A 301 -18.41 -5.73 31.67
CA ASP A 301 -17.95 -7.11 31.73
C ASP A 301 -17.70 -7.52 33.18
N ASP A 302 -18.15 -8.73 33.51
CA ASP A 302 -17.88 -9.34 34.81
C ASP A 302 -16.43 -9.82 34.82
N TYR A 303 -15.53 -8.95 35.30
CA TYR A 303 -14.14 -9.31 35.55
C TYR A 303 -14.14 -10.28 36.74
N ALA A 304 -14.39 -11.56 36.48
CA ALA A 304 -14.21 -12.63 37.46
C ALA A 304 -12.88 -12.41 38.17
N GLU A 305 -12.84 -12.55 39.52
CA GLU A 305 -11.61 -12.45 40.30
C GLU A 305 -10.52 -13.22 39.55
N VAL A 306 -9.62 -12.49 38.90
CA VAL A 306 -8.61 -13.12 38.07
C VAL A 306 -7.67 -13.79 39.08
N GLU A 307 -7.84 -15.09 39.32
CA GLU A 307 -6.76 -15.95 39.78
C GLU A 307 -5.71 -15.94 38.67
N SER A 308 -4.98 -14.84 38.55
CA SER A 308 -4.02 -14.61 37.49
C SER A 308 -2.63 -14.89 38.04
N GLU A 309 -1.88 -15.72 37.32
CA GLU A 309 -0.43 -15.64 37.38
C GLU A 309 0.00 -14.16 37.26
N PRO A 310 1.04 -13.72 37.97
CA PRO A 310 1.48 -12.33 37.94
C PRO A 310 1.69 -11.89 36.48
N PRO A 311 1.30 -10.65 36.11
CA PRO A 311 1.51 -10.16 34.76
C PRO A 311 2.96 -10.37 34.32
N VAL A 312 3.16 -10.74 33.05
CA VAL A 312 4.50 -10.93 32.48
C VAL A 312 5.42 -9.72 32.72
N MET A 313 4.85 -8.52 32.73
CA MET A 313 5.50 -7.27 33.06
C MET A 313 6.10 -7.25 34.47
N SER A 314 5.42 -7.85 35.45
CA SER A 314 5.83 -7.89 36.86
C SER A 314 7.16 -8.60 37.04
N GLU A 315 7.37 -9.74 36.36
CA GLU A 315 8.65 -10.47 36.39
C GLU A 315 9.84 -9.61 35.94
N ILE A 316 9.62 -8.71 34.99
CA ILE A 316 10.65 -7.80 34.49
C ILE A 316 10.90 -6.69 35.50
N MET A 317 9.83 -6.05 35.99
CA MET A 317 9.91 -4.82 36.80
C MET A 317 10.31 -5.06 38.26
N GLU A 318 10.14 -6.27 38.78
CA GLU A 318 10.54 -6.63 40.15
C GLU A 318 12.05 -6.88 40.31
N ARG A 319 12.80 -7.01 39.21
CA ARG A 319 14.26 -7.21 39.27
C ARG A 319 14.98 -5.93 39.68
N ASP A 320 15.91 -6.03 40.63
CA ASP A 320 16.73 -4.91 41.09
C ASP A 320 17.47 -4.18 39.96
N VAL A 321 17.99 -4.93 38.98
CA VAL A 321 18.70 -4.37 37.83
C VAL A 321 17.78 -3.48 36.97
N ASN A 322 16.48 -3.76 36.93
CA ASN A 322 15.47 -3.02 36.16
C ASN A 322 14.83 -1.86 36.94
N LYS A 323 15.28 -1.53 38.15
CA LYS A 323 14.65 -0.54 39.04
C LYS A 323 14.35 0.82 38.38
N VAL A 324 15.19 1.24 37.43
CA VAL A 324 15.02 2.49 36.68
C VAL A 324 13.84 2.40 35.71
N LEU A 325 13.69 1.26 35.02
CA LEU A 325 12.53 1.02 34.14
C LEU A 325 11.25 0.84 34.96
N ALA A 326 11.36 0.31 36.18
CA ALA A 326 10.23 -0.01 37.05
C ALA A 326 9.54 1.19 37.72
N GLU A 327 10.01 2.43 37.54
CA GLU A 327 9.41 3.60 38.21
C GLU A 327 7.90 3.77 37.92
N PRO A 328 7.42 3.80 36.65
CA PRO A 328 6.00 3.87 36.36
C PRO A 328 5.20 2.69 36.95
N TYR A 329 5.77 1.48 36.90
CA TYR A 329 5.18 0.29 37.49
C TYR A 329 5.01 0.41 39.01
N ARG A 330 6.04 0.87 39.73
CA ARG A 330 5.97 1.09 41.19
C ARG A 330 4.90 2.12 41.55
N LYS A 331 4.83 3.24 40.82
CA LYS A 331 3.77 4.25 41.00
C LYS A 331 2.38 3.66 40.83
N MET A 332 2.19 2.75 39.87
CA MET A 332 0.93 2.05 39.66
C MET A 332 0.60 1.12 40.83
N MET A 333 1.55 0.28 41.25
CA MET A 333 1.36 -0.69 42.32
C MET A 333 1.14 -0.04 43.70
N GLU A 334 1.70 1.15 43.94
CA GLU A 334 1.45 1.95 45.14
C GLU A 334 -0.03 2.33 45.32
N MET A 335 -0.83 2.37 44.24
CA MET A 335 -2.25 2.68 44.30
C MET A 335 -3.12 1.54 44.85
N GLN A 336 -2.59 0.32 44.94
CA GLN A 336 -3.29 -0.87 45.46
C GLN A 336 -4.64 -1.15 44.77
N GLU A 337 -4.67 -0.99 43.45
CA GLU A 337 -5.85 -1.21 42.62
C GLU A 337 -5.97 -2.67 42.16
N ASN A 338 -7.18 -3.09 41.79
CA ASN A 338 -7.41 -4.42 41.22
C ASN A 338 -7.04 -4.41 39.74
N ILE A 339 -6.23 -5.36 39.30
CA ILE A 339 -5.89 -5.54 37.88
C ILE A 339 -7.09 -6.19 37.19
N ILE A 340 -7.61 -5.55 36.14
CA ILE A 340 -8.77 -6.02 35.37
C ILE A 340 -8.39 -6.53 33.98
N SER A 341 -7.23 -6.12 33.46
CA SER A 341 -6.68 -6.60 32.20
C SER A 341 -5.16 -6.44 32.18
N SER A 342 -4.46 -7.38 31.55
CA SER A 342 -3.02 -7.27 31.35
C SER A 342 -2.59 -8.02 30.09
N GLY A 343 -1.46 -7.61 29.54
CA GLY A 343 -0.78 -8.31 28.47
C GLY A 343 0.73 -8.26 28.66
N GLU A 344 1.49 -8.61 27.62
CA GLU A 344 2.96 -8.58 27.69
C GLU A 344 3.50 -7.18 28.01
N ASN A 345 2.85 -6.16 27.45
CA ASN A 345 3.34 -4.79 27.41
C ASN A 345 2.44 -3.77 28.11
N TYR A 346 1.37 -4.23 28.79
CA TYR A 346 0.44 -3.33 29.46
C TYR A 346 -0.22 -3.96 30.69
N ILE A 347 -0.67 -3.09 31.60
CA ILE A 347 -1.50 -3.42 32.76
C ILE A 347 -2.62 -2.39 32.84
N VAL A 348 -3.83 -2.86 33.13
CA VAL A 348 -5.01 -2.03 33.40
C VAL A 348 -5.53 -2.37 34.78
N SER A 349 -5.71 -1.36 35.63
CA SER A 349 -6.27 -1.51 36.98
C SER A 349 -7.34 -0.48 37.30
N THR A 350 -8.15 -0.79 38.32
CA THR A 350 -9.17 0.10 38.86
C THR A 350 -9.37 -0.12 40.35
N LYS A 351 -9.82 0.92 41.07
CA LYS A 351 -10.26 0.81 42.47
C LYS A 351 -11.60 0.09 42.61
N CYS A 352 -12.42 0.07 41.56
CA CYS A 352 -13.77 -0.44 41.63
C CYS A 352 -13.78 -1.97 41.59
N LYS A 353 -14.46 -2.60 42.55
CA LYS A 353 -14.59 -4.06 42.66
C LYS A 353 -15.80 -4.64 41.92
N TYR A 354 -16.70 -3.79 41.42
CA TYR A 354 -17.99 -4.21 40.85
C TYR A 354 -18.14 -3.70 39.41
N PRO A 355 -18.57 -4.57 38.46
CA PRO A 355 -18.89 -4.17 37.09
C PRO A 355 -19.94 -3.06 37.05
N GLY A 356 -19.77 -2.10 36.14
CA GLY A 356 -20.73 -1.01 35.89
C GLY A 356 -20.58 0.25 36.76
N ALA A 357 -19.59 0.31 37.66
CA ALA A 357 -19.34 1.47 38.53
C ALA A 357 -17.89 1.98 38.48
N LEU A 358 -17.25 1.94 37.30
CA LEU A 358 -15.88 2.45 37.14
C LEU A 358 -15.83 3.98 37.21
N ASP A 359 -15.37 4.51 38.35
CA ASP A 359 -15.11 5.94 38.55
C ASP A 359 -13.62 6.31 38.40
N SER A 360 -12.73 5.30 38.34
CA SER A 360 -11.28 5.48 38.15
C SER A 360 -10.68 4.33 37.36
N LEU A 361 -9.76 4.62 36.44
CA LEU A 361 -9.06 3.63 35.60
C LEU A 361 -7.59 4.04 35.43
N SER A 362 -6.69 3.09 35.64
CA SER A 362 -5.25 3.26 35.50
C SER A 362 -4.72 2.35 34.41
N ILE A 363 -3.98 2.90 33.45
CA ILE A 363 -3.43 2.16 32.31
C ILE A 363 -1.93 2.40 32.25
N LEU A 364 -1.14 1.34 32.36
CA LEU A 364 0.31 1.36 32.22
C LEU A 364 0.72 0.62 30.97
N MET A 365 1.58 1.23 30.14
CA MET A 365 2.07 0.66 28.88
C MET A 365 3.58 0.82 28.78
N TYR A 366 4.26 -0.17 28.21
CA TYR A 366 5.69 -0.12 27.88
C TYR A 366 5.95 -0.48 26.42
N ASN A 367 6.96 0.14 25.80
CA ASN A 367 7.44 -0.24 24.48
C ASN A 367 8.67 -1.13 24.57
N PHE A 368 8.45 -2.44 24.48
CA PHE A 368 9.49 -3.42 24.17
C PHE A 368 8.87 -4.60 23.39
N ASP A 369 9.62 -5.17 22.45
CA ASP A 369 9.20 -6.38 21.75
C ASP A 369 9.48 -7.65 22.58
N GLU A 370 8.98 -8.79 22.12
CA GLU A 370 9.13 -10.08 22.82
C GLU A 370 10.61 -10.41 23.10
N ASN A 371 11.50 -10.15 22.14
CA ASN A 371 12.93 -10.41 22.29
C ASN A 371 13.55 -9.52 23.38
N THR A 372 13.22 -8.23 23.37
CA THR A 372 13.66 -7.25 24.35
C THR A 372 13.11 -7.60 25.73
N GLY A 373 11.84 -7.98 25.83
CA GLY A 373 11.24 -8.49 27.07
C GLY A 373 11.99 -9.72 27.61
N ARG A 374 12.29 -10.71 26.77
CA ARG A 374 13.10 -11.90 27.16
C ARG A 374 14.52 -11.51 27.62
N ASN A 375 15.13 -10.52 26.97
CA ASN A 375 16.47 -10.03 27.34
C ASN A 375 16.43 -9.32 28.69
N LEU A 376 15.45 -8.44 28.92
CA LEU A 376 15.22 -7.74 30.19
C LEU A 376 14.95 -8.70 31.35
N ARG A 377 14.40 -9.90 31.10
CA ARG A 377 14.28 -10.97 32.11
C ARG A 377 15.59 -11.66 32.44
N LYS A 378 16.61 -11.57 31.59
CA LYS A 378 17.88 -12.29 31.73
C LYS A 378 19.07 -11.40 32.06
N ILE A 379 18.91 -10.08 32.03
CA ILE A 379 20.02 -9.16 32.31
C ILE A 379 20.62 -9.40 33.69
N LEU A 380 21.94 -9.27 33.76
CA LEU A 380 22.74 -9.55 34.95
C LEU A 380 23.30 -8.28 35.57
N ASN A 381 23.55 -7.26 34.76
CA ASN A 381 24.18 -6.02 35.20
C ASN A 381 23.56 -4.81 34.48
N ARG A 382 23.98 -3.64 34.92
CA ARG A 382 23.46 -2.36 34.43
C ARG A 382 24.01 -1.96 33.07
N ASP A 383 25.22 -2.37 32.71
CA ASP A 383 25.79 -2.07 31.38
C ASP A 383 24.98 -2.77 30.28
N ASP A 384 24.51 -4.00 30.55
CA ASP A 384 23.57 -4.71 29.68
C ASP A 384 22.23 -3.97 29.56
N LEU A 385 21.70 -3.45 30.67
CA LEU A 385 20.48 -2.62 30.64
C LEU A 385 20.68 -1.37 29.78
N LEU A 386 21.78 -0.64 30.02
CA LEU A 386 22.12 0.56 29.25
C LEU A 386 22.23 0.24 27.76
N ARG A 387 22.85 -0.89 27.40
CA ARG A 387 22.96 -1.35 26.00
C ARG A 387 21.60 -1.65 25.39
N ILE A 388 20.70 -2.32 26.11
CA ILE A 388 19.34 -2.63 25.63
C ILE A 388 18.56 -1.33 25.39
N VAL A 389 18.53 -0.44 26.39
CA VAL A 389 17.80 0.83 26.31
C VAL A 389 18.35 1.71 25.19
N ARG A 390 19.67 1.76 25.03
CA ARG A 390 20.34 2.55 23.98
C ARG A 390 20.06 2.00 22.58
N ASN A 391 20.02 0.69 22.40
CA ASN A 391 19.96 0.08 21.06
C ASN A 391 18.53 -0.22 20.59
N TYR A 392 17.54 -0.21 21.47
CA TYR A 392 16.15 -0.43 21.08
C TYR A 392 15.56 0.84 20.46
N GLU A 393 15.17 0.75 19.18
CA GLU A 393 14.62 1.85 18.37
C GLU A 393 13.22 1.54 17.80
N ASN A 394 12.67 0.35 18.09
CA ASN A 394 11.39 -0.05 17.50
C ASN A 394 10.25 0.86 17.98
N GLU A 395 9.26 1.06 17.11
CA GLU A 395 8.06 1.84 17.41
C GLU A 395 6.91 0.91 17.82
N MET A 396 6.17 1.30 18.85
CA MET A 396 4.95 0.61 19.28
C MET A 396 3.80 1.59 19.47
N GLU A 397 2.65 1.24 18.89
CA GLU A 397 1.40 1.96 19.02
C GLU A 397 0.43 1.21 19.93
N PHE A 398 -0.18 1.93 20.86
CA PHE A 398 -1.26 1.46 21.72
C PHE A 398 -2.55 2.21 21.41
N LEU A 399 -3.63 1.45 21.24
CA LEU A 399 -4.99 1.95 21.09
C LEU A 399 -5.84 1.36 22.21
N VAL A 400 -6.20 2.20 23.18
CA VAL A 400 -7.03 1.79 24.32
C VAL A 400 -8.43 2.32 24.11
N ARG A 401 -9.42 1.44 24.18
CA ARG A 401 -10.84 1.79 24.08
C ARG A 401 -11.55 1.31 25.34
N CYS A 402 -12.09 2.27 26.09
CA CYS A 402 -12.90 2.01 27.27
C CYS A 402 -14.38 2.26 26.92
N THR A 403 -15.22 1.24 26.93
CA THR A 403 -16.68 1.33 26.67
C THR A 403 -17.49 1.33 27.97
N GLY A 404 -18.63 2.01 27.96
CA GLY A 404 -19.51 2.28 29.10
C GLY A 404 -19.09 3.43 30.02
N LEU A 405 -17.97 4.11 29.74
CA LEU A 405 -17.56 5.32 30.48
C LEU A 405 -18.36 6.55 30.04
N SER A 406 -19.39 6.91 30.81
CA SER A 406 -20.17 8.13 30.61
C SER A 406 -19.91 9.16 31.73
N GLY A 407 -19.66 10.42 31.34
CA GLY A 407 -19.43 11.54 32.26
C GLY A 407 -18.24 12.42 31.88
N THR A 408 -17.84 13.27 32.81
CA THR A 408 -16.63 14.09 32.70
C THR A 408 -15.49 13.40 33.43
N PHE A 409 -14.34 13.27 32.78
CA PHE A 409 -13.15 12.61 33.30
C PHE A 409 -11.96 13.54 33.27
N ARG A 410 -11.14 13.50 34.32
CA ARG A 410 -9.80 14.05 34.37
C ARG A 410 -8.82 12.97 33.94
N ILE A 411 -7.96 13.29 32.98
CA ILE A 411 -6.92 12.38 32.51
C ILE A 411 -5.56 12.99 32.83
N ILE A 412 -4.72 12.23 33.52
CA ILE A 412 -3.32 12.56 33.78
C ILE A 412 -2.45 11.53 33.06
N ARG A 413 -1.46 11.99 32.28
CA ARG A 413 -0.52 11.13 31.57
C ARG A 413 0.90 11.42 32.06
N TYR A 414 1.56 10.41 32.60
CA TYR A 414 2.97 10.44 33.00
C TYR A 414 3.78 9.58 32.05
N ARG A 415 4.70 10.19 31.29
CA ARG A 415 5.43 9.53 30.20
C ARG A 415 6.95 9.62 30.42
N LEU A 416 7.62 8.48 30.33
CA LEU A 416 9.09 8.37 30.27
C LEU A 416 9.48 7.84 28.88
N GLY A 417 10.29 8.62 28.17
CA GLY A 417 10.87 8.20 26.90
C GLY A 417 12.25 7.55 27.08
N LYS A 418 12.82 7.09 25.97
CA LYS A 418 14.16 6.51 25.91
C LYS A 418 15.22 7.40 26.57
N GLU A 419 15.24 8.68 26.23
CA GLU A 419 16.18 9.64 26.80
C GLU A 419 16.01 9.80 28.31
N SER A 420 14.78 9.77 28.82
CA SER A 420 14.52 9.81 30.26
C SER A 420 15.07 8.58 30.97
N PHE A 421 14.89 7.39 30.39
CA PHE A 421 15.48 6.16 30.94
C PHE A 421 17.00 6.15 30.85
N LEU A 422 17.59 6.61 29.74
CA LEU A 422 19.04 6.72 29.60
C LEU A 422 19.62 7.68 30.65
N ALA A 423 19.04 8.87 30.81
CA ALA A 423 19.47 9.84 31.81
C ALA A 423 19.38 9.27 33.24
N LYS A 424 18.28 8.59 33.58
CA LYS A 424 18.13 7.93 34.88
C LYS A 424 19.15 6.81 35.09
N ILE A 425 19.38 5.97 34.08
CA ILE A 425 20.39 4.93 34.16
C ILE A 425 21.72 5.60 34.42
N VAL A 426 22.19 6.53 33.58
CA VAL A 426 23.51 7.20 33.73
C VAL A 426 23.67 7.88 35.09
N HIS A 427 22.67 8.65 35.54
CA HIS A 427 22.72 9.36 36.83
C HIS A 427 22.92 8.43 38.04
N GLU A 428 22.46 7.16 37.98
CA GLU A 428 22.77 6.18 39.04
C GLU A 428 24.24 5.70 39.03
N ALA A 429 25.04 5.90 37.98
CA ALA A 429 26.49 5.54 37.96
C ALA A 429 27.33 6.65 38.53
N ASP A 430 27.05 7.88 38.11
CA ASP A 430 27.97 8.98 38.33
C ASP A 430 27.73 9.73 39.63
N SER A 431 26.94 9.14 40.54
CA SER A 431 26.88 9.55 41.95
C SER A 431 28.26 9.56 42.67
N GLY A 432 29.33 9.10 42.00
CA GLY A 432 30.74 9.24 42.42
C GLY A 432 31.72 9.90 41.43
N ALA A 433 31.29 10.38 40.25
CA ALA A 433 32.18 11.00 39.25
C ALA A 433 32.03 12.53 39.20
N ARG A 434 33.09 13.23 38.77
CA ARG A 434 33.12 14.70 38.62
C ARG A 434 32.31 15.16 37.38
N GLU A 435 30.99 15.00 37.41
CA GLU A 435 30.11 15.64 36.41
C GLU A 435 30.08 17.16 36.60
N SER A 436 29.96 17.91 35.50
CA SER A 436 29.79 19.36 35.58
C SER A 436 28.40 19.71 36.17
N VAL A 437 28.27 20.87 36.83
CA VAL A 437 26.98 21.34 37.37
C VAL A 437 25.90 21.42 36.28
N ARG A 438 26.29 21.76 35.05
CA ARG A 438 25.37 21.84 33.90
C ARG A 438 24.88 20.47 33.47
N GLU A 439 25.76 19.48 33.43
CA GLU A 439 25.46 18.11 33.03
C GLU A 439 24.54 17.42 34.04
N ASN A 440 24.81 17.59 35.33
CA ASN A 440 23.90 17.18 36.41
C ASN A 440 22.49 17.79 36.25
N LEU A 441 22.40 19.09 35.92
CA LEU A 441 21.12 19.74 35.71
C LEU A 441 20.38 19.20 34.47
N ILE A 442 21.10 18.98 33.36
CA ILE A 442 20.53 18.39 32.15
C ILE A 442 20.01 16.98 32.44
N ASN A 443 20.83 16.12 33.06
CA ASN A 443 20.45 14.76 33.42
C ASN A 443 19.23 14.75 34.34
N LYS A 444 19.20 15.62 35.35
CA LYS A 444 18.05 15.76 36.24
C LYS A 444 16.78 16.13 35.48
N LEU A 445 16.82 17.17 34.66
CA LEU A 445 15.65 17.62 33.88
C LEU A 445 15.18 16.55 32.88
N THR A 446 16.10 15.87 32.19
CA THR A 446 15.75 14.79 31.24
C THR A 446 15.18 13.56 31.95
N SER A 447 15.61 13.30 33.20
CA SER A 447 15.12 12.19 34.01
C SER A 447 13.71 12.40 34.57
N GLU A 448 13.25 13.64 34.70
CA GLU A 448 11.90 13.96 35.17
C GLU A 448 10.93 13.81 34.00
N GLY A 449 10.23 12.67 33.91
CA GLY A 449 9.31 12.37 32.82
C GLY A 449 8.25 13.44 32.58
N ASN A 450 7.66 13.44 31.38
CA ASN A 450 6.67 14.44 30.98
C ASN A 450 5.30 14.13 31.61
N ILE A 451 4.69 15.14 32.26
CA ILE A 451 3.34 15.07 32.82
C ILE A 451 2.41 15.97 32.01
N SER A 452 1.26 15.44 31.59
CA SER A 452 0.17 16.22 31.01
C SER A 452 -1.15 15.93 31.72
N THR A 453 -2.03 16.92 31.76
CA THR A 453 -3.36 16.83 32.40
C THR A 453 -4.41 17.44 31.48
N GLY A 454 -5.61 16.85 31.46
CA GLY A 454 -6.73 17.34 30.66
C GLY A 454 -8.08 16.84 31.19
N SER A 455 -9.16 17.46 30.72
CA SER A 455 -10.54 17.05 31.03
C SER A 455 -11.25 16.62 29.75
N TYR A 456 -11.98 15.51 29.81
CA TYR A 456 -12.62 14.85 28.68
C TYR A 456 -14.08 14.53 29.02
N ILE A 457 -14.99 14.77 28.09
CA ILE A 457 -16.40 14.39 28.24
C ILE A 457 -16.64 13.19 27.34
N SER A 458 -17.17 12.11 27.90
CA SER A 458 -17.62 10.95 27.12
C SER A 458 -19.09 10.64 27.39
N SER A 459 -19.80 10.23 26.34
CA SER A 459 -21.18 9.76 26.43
C SER A 459 -21.28 8.25 26.59
N ASP A 460 -20.23 7.49 26.27
CA ASP A 460 -20.25 6.02 26.24
C ASP A 460 -18.84 5.41 26.13
N ALA A 461 -18.03 5.88 25.18
CA ALA A 461 -16.68 5.36 24.97
C ALA A 461 -15.61 6.44 25.11
N LEU A 462 -14.52 6.12 25.79
CA LEU A 462 -13.31 6.94 25.87
C LEU A 462 -12.17 6.19 25.19
N SER A 463 -11.51 6.83 24.22
CA SER A 463 -10.37 6.23 23.52
C SER A 463 -9.10 7.02 23.78
N VAL A 464 -8.03 6.30 24.07
CA VAL A 464 -6.70 6.86 24.34
C VAL A 464 -5.70 6.23 23.37
N ARG A 465 -4.88 7.08 22.75
CA ARG A 465 -3.83 6.67 21.82
C ARG A 465 -2.46 7.07 22.35
N THR A 466 -1.52 6.15 22.25
CA THR A 466 -0.12 6.32 22.66
C THR A 466 0.80 5.72 21.59
N ILE A 467 1.82 6.47 21.17
CA ILE A 467 2.90 5.98 20.31
C ILE A 467 4.21 6.20 21.06
N PHE A 468 5.09 5.19 21.02
CA PHE A 468 6.45 5.24 21.56
C PHE A 468 7.46 4.99 20.44
N GLU A 469 8.55 5.75 20.45
CA GLU A 469 9.75 5.49 19.66
C GLU A 469 10.88 5.10 20.61
N GLY A 470 11.48 3.92 20.41
CA GLY A 470 12.44 3.34 21.35
C GLY A 470 11.82 2.97 22.71
N ILE A 471 12.65 2.55 23.66
CA ILE A 471 12.12 2.01 24.93
C ILE A 471 11.46 3.13 25.73
N GLY A 472 10.23 2.92 26.16
CA GLY A 472 9.41 3.97 26.74
C GLY A 472 8.30 3.40 27.61
N ALA A 473 7.74 4.24 28.47
CA ALA A 473 6.63 3.88 29.34
C ALA A 473 5.67 5.05 29.51
N GLU A 474 4.39 4.75 29.68
CA GLU A 474 3.35 5.74 29.95
C GLU A 474 2.33 5.18 30.93
N LEU A 475 2.10 5.93 32.01
CA LEU A 475 1.05 5.70 32.99
C LEU A 475 -0.05 6.74 32.78
N ILE A 476 -1.27 6.28 32.52
CA ILE A 476 -2.45 7.10 32.29
C ILE A 476 -3.44 6.86 33.43
N LEU A 477 -3.83 7.91 34.12
CA LEU A 477 -4.83 7.90 35.18
C LEU A 477 -6.07 8.62 34.67
N ILE A 478 -7.22 7.97 34.76
CA ILE A 478 -8.51 8.46 34.28
C ILE A 478 -9.46 8.45 35.48
N ASP A 479 -9.81 9.61 36.00
CA ASP A 479 -10.70 9.77 37.15
C ASP A 479 -11.96 10.54 36.75
N LYS A 480 -13.13 10.06 37.16
CA LYS A 480 -14.39 10.80 36.97
C LYS A 480 -14.41 12.04 37.86
N VAL A 481 -14.90 13.17 37.31
CA VAL A 481 -14.93 14.49 37.96
C VAL A 481 -16.23 14.72 38.70
#